data_AF-A0A8J8E2Q8-F1
#
_entry.id   AF-A0A8J8E2Q8-F1
#
_cell.length_a   1.000
_cell.length_b   1.000
_cell.length_c   1.000
_cell.angle_alpha   90.00
_cell.angle_beta   90.00
_cell.angle_gamma   90.00
#
_symmetry.space_group_name_H-M   'P 1'
#
loop_
_entity.id
_entity.type
_entity.pdbx_description
1 polymer ?
#
loop_
_entity_poly.entity_id
_entity_poly.type
_entity_poly.pdbx_seq_one_letter_code
_entity_poly.pdbx_strand_id
1 'polypeptide(L)'
;MAVRKLLVVILTALLVGSVVPFALASGSENSTGTNEVPQEKVVAEKLINNLKRLAEFTEAKVPENMTNSTYLALAEEHYNKALSEFQAGNYNASMVDALMAMHYYRLVLSEIRAPMKGAGANVEAQFRAQVERTRAYLRYAERLINVAGEKGLNVTEARELYNETIEAFKLVMEDVRSGNLTKAREDYEVALQKKAELDSALKELRLQMLHQNAEQVVERFLAKGERAIQLANRTLSENPNPELNETYTAFLELYTSVKTLADEGRWDEALNLIIEKRDVVKEFQMELGRGKAMARGHFKWDGNFEKLKELRERIVRDGRELMKLKREGVDVSKAEVQLKSAMNEYKLGIRLLRTGQPEKAKEHFEAAVTLLREVEAFINAHS
;
A
#
# COMPACT_ATOMS: atom_id res chain seq x y z
N MET A 1 -11.75 -26.84 13.33
CA MET A 1 -12.42 -25.58 12.91
C MET A 1 -11.47 -24.36 12.92
N ALA A 2 -10.54 -24.25 13.88
CA ALA A 2 -9.53 -23.18 13.92
C ALA A 2 -8.47 -23.23 12.79
N VAL A 3 -8.07 -24.42 12.34
CA VAL A 3 -7.06 -24.60 11.27
C VAL A 3 -7.56 -24.13 9.89
N ARG A 4 -8.85 -24.27 9.59
CA ARG A 4 -9.48 -23.75 8.35
C ARG A 4 -9.51 -22.21 8.30
N LYS A 5 -9.65 -21.53 9.45
CA LYS A 5 -9.65 -20.06 9.50
C LYS A 5 -8.24 -19.49 9.33
N LEU A 6 -7.21 -20.15 9.89
CA LEU A 6 -5.81 -19.76 9.74
C LEU A 6 -5.31 -19.89 8.28
N LEU A 7 -5.73 -20.96 7.59
CA LEU A 7 -5.40 -21.20 6.17
C LEU A 7 -6.02 -20.15 5.23
N VAL A 8 -7.26 -19.71 5.49
CA VAL A 8 -7.93 -18.65 4.72
C VAL A 8 -7.25 -17.29 4.89
N VAL A 9 -6.72 -17.01 6.08
CA VAL A 9 -5.96 -15.78 6.39
C VAL A 9 -4.58 -15.78 5.71
N ILE A 10 -3.89 -16.92 5.68
CA ILE A 10 -2.61 -17.05 4.97
C ILE A 10 -2.82 -16.97 3.45
N LEU A 11 -3.92 -17.50 2.92
CA LEU A 11 -4.30 -17.39 1.51
C LEU A 11 -4.61 -15.96 1.08
N THR A 12 -5.35 -15.22 1.91
CA THR A 12 -5.67 -13.81 1.64
C THR A 12 -4.45 -12.92 1.79
N ALA A 13 -3.45 -13.32 2.58
CA ALA A 13 -2.14 -12.68 2.61
C ALA A 13 -1.24 -13.06 1.41
N LEU A 14 -1.37 -14.28 0.85
CA LEU A 14 -0.56 -14.75 -0.27
C LEU A 14 -1.07 -14.33 -1.66
N LEU A 15 -2.38 -14.15 -1.82
CA LEU A 15 -3.04 -13.74 -3.07
C LEU A 15 -2.98 -12.23 -3.35
N VAL A 16 -2.54 -11.48 -2.35
CA VAL A 16 -2.61 -10.03 -2.27
C VAL A 16 -1.24 -9.36 -2.42
N GLY A 17 -0.18 -10.17 -2.49
CA GLY A 17 1.22 -9.75 -2.58
C GLY A 17 1.63 -8.93 -3.83
N SER A 18 0.67 -8.42 -4.61
CA SER A 18 0.94 -7.34 -5.55
C SER A 18 -0.05 -6.16 -5.52
N VAL A 19 -1.26 -6.24 -4.93
CA VAL A 19 -2.13 -5.05 -4.71
C VAL A 19 -3.24 -5.28 -3.65
N VAL A 20 -2.96 -5.61 -2.40
CA VAL A 20 -3.79 -5.20 -1.23
C VAL A 20 -2.85 -5.07 0.01
N PRO A 21 -3.01 -4.08 0.90
CA PRO A 21 -2.23 -4.00 2.13
C PRO A 21 -2.49 -5.18 3.08
N PHE A 22 -1.41 -5.76 3.63
CA PHE A 22 -1.36 -6.88 4.57
C PHE A 22 -1.98 -6.58 5.98
N ALA A 23 -2.60 -5.41 6.19
CA ALA A 23 -3.03 -4.94 7.51
C ALA A 23 -4.48 -5.32 7.92
N LEU A 24 -5.09 -6.35 7.31
CA LEU A 24 -6.45 -6.82 7.67
C LEU A 24 -6.51 -8.29 8.09
N ALA A 25 -5.36 -8.92 8.35
CA ALA A 25 -5.25 -10.35 8.65
C ALA A 25 -5.04 -10.69 10.14
N SER A 26 -4.93 -9.71 11.03
CA SER A 26 -4.79 -9.96 12.48
C SER A 26 -5.70 -9.05 13.29
N GLY A 27 -6.82 -9.60 13.73
CA GLY A 27 -7.77 -8.94 14.63
C GLY A 27 -8.77 -9.94 15.17
N SER A 28 -8.30 -10.90 15.97
CA SER A 28 -9.14 -11.68 16.89
C SER A 28 -8.79 -11.24 18.30
N GLU A 29 -9.81 -10.71 18.97
CA GLU A 29 -10.09 -10.73 20.41
C GLU A 29 -9.01 -10.31 21.41
N ASN A 30 -9.34 -9.25 22.16
CA ASN A 30 -8.78 -8.82 23.43
C ASN A 30 -7.26 -8.59 23.52
N SER A 31 -6.86 -7.34 23.33
CA SER A 31 -5.86 -6.75 24.23
C SER A 31 -6.05 -5.25 24.37
N THR A 32 -6.05 -4.84 25.63
CA THR A 32 -6.10 -3.49 26.17
C THR A 32 -4.94 -2.61 25.70
N GLY A 33 -5.26 -1.41 25.23
CA GLY A 33 -4.55 -0.16 25.48
C GLY A 33 -3.07 -0.05 25.05
N THR A 34 -2.84 0.57 23.89
CA THR A 34 -1.63 1.38 23.62
C THR A 34 -1.90 2.41 22.51
N ASN A 35 -1.34 3.62 22.63
CA ASN A 35 -1.32 4.62 21.56
C ASN A 35 -0.60 4.02 20.32
N GLU A 36 -1.32 3.49 19.35
CA GLU A 36 -0.70 2.93 18.15
C GLU A 36 -0.68 3.93 17.00
N VAL A 37 0.53 4.21 16.50
CA VAL A 37 0.76 4.85 15.20
C VAL A 37 0.03 4.02 14.13
N PRO A 38 -0.69 4.63 13.16
CA PRO A 38 -1.38 3.88 12.11
C PRO A 38 -0.43 2.87 11.49
N GLN A 39 -0.79 1.59 11.51
CA GLN A 39 0.09 0.50 11.08
C GLN A 39 0.61 0.71 9.64
N GLU A 40 -0.23 1.32 8.79
CA GLU A 40 0.10 1.74 7.42
C GLU A 40 1.23 2.77 7.37
N LYS A 41 1.25 3.75 8.28
CA LYS A 41 2.34 4.71 8.41
C LYS A 41 3.63 4.03 8.81
N VAL A 42 3.59 3.10 9.77
CA VAL A 42 4.77 2.35 10.23
C VAL A 42 5.36 1.50 9.10
N VAL A 43 4.49 0.86 8.31
CA VAL A 43 4.91 0.04 7.16
C VAL A 43 5.43 0.91 6.02
N ALA A 44 4.74 1.99 5.67
CA ALA A 44 5.18 2.96 4.67
C ALA A 44 6.52 3.61 5.05
N GLU A 45 6.71 3.96 6.32
CA GLU A 45 7.96 4.52 6.82
C GLU A 45 9.12 3.54 6.70
N LYS A 46 8.88 2.26 7.04
CA LYS A 46 9.87 1.19 6.81
C LYS A 46 10.20 1.02 5.32
N LEU A 47 9.19 1.06 4.45
CA LEU A 47 9.38 0.97 3.00
C LEU A 47 10.18 2.15 2.46
N ILE A 48 9.84 3.39 2.85
CA ILE A 48 10.56 4.60 2.46
C ILE A 48 12.02 4.56 2.95
N ASN A 49 12.26 4.12 4.18
CA ASN A 49 13.63 4.00 4.70
C ASN A 49 14.46 2.96 3.94
N ASN A 50 13.86 1.83 3.58
CA ASN A 50 14.52 0.83 2.74
C ASN A 50 14.72 1.34 1.30
N LEU A 51 13.79 2.14 0.78
CA LEU A 51 13.85 2.71 -0.55
C LEU A 51 14.97 3.73 -0.65
N LYS A 52 15.09 4.65 0.32
CA LYS A 52 16.19 5.62 0.43
C LYS A 52 17.55 4.93 0.39
N ARG A 53 17.73 3.90 1.23
CA ARG A 53 18.98 3.11 1.25
C ARG A 53 19.26 2.43 -0.09
N LEU A 54 18.23 1.95 -0.78
CA LEU A 54 18.38 1.32 -2.09
C LEU A 54 18.71 2.34 -3.18
N ALA A 55 18.08 3.52 -3.15
CA ALA A 55 18.36 4.62 -4.06
C ALA A 55 19.80 5.10 -3.91
N GLU A 56 20.24 5.40 -2.69
CA GLU A 56 21.64 5.77 -2.37
C GLU A 56 22.65 4.69 -2.83
N PHE A 57 22.33 3.41 -2.59
CA PHE A 57 23.17 2.31 -3.05
C PHE A 57 23.21 2.17 -4.58
N THR A 58 22.11 2.49 -5.26
CA THR A 58 22.02 2.42 -6.72
C THR A 58 22.76 3.60 -7.35
N GLU A 59 22.54 4.82 -6.86
CA GLU A 59 23.25 6.04 -7.27
C GLU A 59 24.77 5.87 -7.17
N ALA A 60 25.26 5.31 -6.05
CA ALA A 60 26.68 5.02 -5.87
C ALA A 60 27.27 3.97 -6.84
N LYS A 61 26.43 3.26 -7.60
CA LYS A 61 26.83 2.15 -8.48
C LYS A 61 26.48 2.37 -9.95
N VAL A 62 25.64 3.35 -10.28
CA VAL A 62 25.30 3.70 -11.66
C VAL A 62 26.51 4.36 -12.31
N PRO A 63 27.10 3.78 -13.37
CA PRO A 63 28.16 4.46 -14.12
C PRO A 63 27.58 5.64 -14.93
N GLU A 64 28.38 6.67 -15.18
CA GLU A 64 27.92 7.93 -15.82
C GLU A 64 27.20 7.72 -17.15
N ASN A 65 27.52 6.66 -17.89
CA ASN A 65 26.89 6.31 -19.18
C ASN A 65 25.49 5.66 -19.06
N MET A 66 25.05 5.28 -17.85
CA MET A 66 23.72 4.70 -17.57
C MET A 66 22.71 5.71 -16.99
N THR A 67 23.11 6.97 -16.82
CA THR A 67 22.23 8.05 -16.33
C THR A 67 20.98 8.28 -17.19
N ASN A 68 20.99 7.84 -18.46
CA ASN A 68 19.83 7.89 -19.37
C ASN A 68 19.02 6.57 -19.44
N SER A 69 19.21 5.63 -18.49
CA SER A 69 18.42 4.39 -18.44
C SER A 69 16.94 4.68 -18.17
N THR A 70 16.05 4.11 -18.99
CA THR A 70 14.59 4.19 -18.79
C THR A 70 14.18 3.64 -17.43
N TYR A 71 14.83 2.59 -16.94
CA TYR A 71 14.54 2.05 -15.61
C TYR A 71 15.01 2.97 -14.48
N LEU A 72 16.11 3.70 -14.66
CA LEU A 72 16.56 4.66 -13.66
C LEU A 72 15.60 5.85 -13.57
N ALA A 73 15.15 6.37 -14.71
CA ALA A 73 14.15 7.42 -14.76
C ALA A 73 12.82 7.00 -14.10
N LEU A 74 12.33 5.79 -14.40
CA LEU A 74 11.12 5.24 -13.77
C LEU A 74 11.32 5.00 -12.26
N ALA A 75 12.50 4.56 -11.84
CA ALA A 75 12.82 4.37 -10.42
C ALA A 75 12.77 5.71 -9.67
N GLU A 76 13.36 6.76 -10.21
CA GLU A 76 13.40 8.10 -9.61
C GLU A 76 12.02 8.76 -9.62
N GLU A 77 11.23 8.59 -10.68
CA GLU A 77 9.85 9.08 -10.75
C GLU A 77 8.99 8.50 -9.61
N HIS A 78 8.99 7.16 -9.48
CA HIS A 78 8.26 6.49 -8.42
C HIS A 78 8.85 6.77 -7.03
N TYR A 79 10.17 6.97 -6.92
CA TYR A 79 10.82 7.35 -5.66
C TYR A 79 10.31 8.70 -5.14
N ASN A 80 10.26 9.70 -6.02
CA ASN A 80 9.79 11.04 -5.69
C ASN A 80 8.29 11.05 -5.36
N LYS A 81 7.48 10.28 -6.12
CA LYS A 81 6.05 10.06 -5.81
C LYS A 81 5.87 9.43 -4.43
N ALA A 82 6.61 8.35 -4.13
CA ALA A 82 6.52 7.66 -2.86
C ALA A 82 6.84 8.58 -1.66
N LEU A 83 7.86 9.43 -1.78
CA LEU A 83 8.22 10.41 -0.74
C LEU A 83 7.18 11.51 -0.58
N SER A 84 6.71 12.08 -1.69
CA SER A 84 5.68 13.12 -1.70
C SER A 84 4.38 12.60 -1.09
N GLU A 85 3.96 11.40 -1.45
CA GLU A 85 2.77 10.74 -0.92
C GLU A 85 2.91 10.39 0.56
N PHE A 86 4.09 9.95 1.01
CA PHE A 86 4.36 9.73 2.42
C PHE A 86 4.21 11.02 3.23
N GLN A 87 4.80 12.12 2.75
CA GLN A 87 4.74 13.43 3.39
C GLN A 87 3.33 14.02 3.38
N ALA A 88 2.55 13.75 2.32
CA ALA A 88 1.14 14.11 2.21
C ALA A 88 0.20 13.24 3.06
N GLY A 89 0.72 12.19 3.73
CA GLY A 89 -0.08 11.27 4.54
C GLY A 89 -0.81 10.18 3.73
N ASN A 90 -0.52 10.06 2.44
CA ASN A 90 -1.06 9.04 1.53
C ASN A 90 -0.23 7.74 1.62
N TYR A 91 -0.21 7.11 2.80
CA TYR A 91 0.68 5.98 3.10
C TYR A 91 0.47 4.78 2.17
N ASN A 92 -0.77 4.51 1.73
CA ASN A 92 -1.05 3.40 0.82
C ASN A 92 -0.51 3.64 -0.60
N ALA A 93 -0.67 4.84 -1.16
CA ALA A 93 -0.06 5.21 -2.44
C ALA A 93 1.47 5.19 -2.33
N SER A 94 2.00 5.78 -1.25
CA SER A 94 3.43 5.79 -0.95
C SER A 94 4.05 4.40 -0.92
N MET A 95 3.34 3.40 -0.36
CA MET A 95 3.81 2.01 -0.37
C MET A 95 3.85 1.41 -1.78
N VAL A 96 2.87 1.70 -2.63
CA VAL A 96 2.82 1.21 -4.01
C VAL A 96 3.96 1.81 -4.83
N ASP A 97 4.12 3.13 -4.78
CA ASP A 97 5.20 3.83 -5.48
C ASP A 97 6.57 3.46 -4.91
N ALA A 98 6.69 3.23 -3.60
CA ALA A 98 7.94 2.73 -3.01
C ALA A 98 8.31 1.34 -3.52
N LEU A 99 7.34 0.43 -3.65
CA LEU A 99 7.58 -0.91 -4.18
C LEU A 99 7.94 -0.88 -5.68
N MET A 100 7.30 -0.01 -6.46
CA MET A 100 7.64 0.20 -7.87
C MET A 100 9.04 0.80 -8.06
N ALA A 101 9.39 1.81 -7.28
CA ALA A 101 10.73 2.39 -7.27
C ALA A 101 11.78 1.34 -6.89
N MET A 102 11.53 0.54 -5.85
CA MET A 102 12.42 -0.57 -5.48
C MET A 102 12.56 -1.62 -6.58
N HIS A 103 11.49 -1.92 -7.31
CA HIS A 103 11.52 -2.85 -8.44
C HIS A 103 12.42 -2.31 -9.56
N TYR A 104 12.23 -1.05 -9.98
CA TYR A 104 13.04 -0.44 -11.03
C TYR A 104 14.50 -0.23 -10.61
N TYR A 105 14.78 0.19 -9.37
CA TYR A 105 16.17 0.23 -8.87
C TYR A 105 16.82 -1.15 -8.88
N ARG A 106 16.07 -2.24 -8.63
CA ARG A 106 16.60 -3.60 -8.77
C ARG A 106 16.88 -3.97 -10.23
N LEU A 107 16.07 -3.52 -11.18
CA LEU A 107 16.33 -3.70 -12.61
C LEU A 107 17.58 -2.93 -13.04
N VAL A 108 17.73 -1.67 -12.64
CA VAL A 108 18.95 -0.88 -12.86
C VAL A 108 20.18 -1.57 -12.28
N LEU A 109 20.11 -2.04 -11.02
CA LEU A 109 21.21 -2.79 -10.41
C LEU A 109 21.48 -4.15 -11.09
N SER A 110 20.49 -4.73 -11.76
CA SER A 110 20.66 -5.95 -12.55
C SER A 110 21.34 -5.66 -13.90
N GLU A 111 21.03 -4.52 -14.53
CA GLU A 111 21.70 -4.04 -15.74
C GLU A 111 23.14 -3.63 -15.45
N ILE A 112 23.39 -2.91 -14.35
CA ILE A 112 24.75 -2.59 -13.88
C ILE A 112 25.55 -3.88 -13.60
N ARG A 113 24.87 -4.98 -13.22
CA ARG A 113 25.49 -6.29 -12.98
C ARG A 113 25.76 -7.11 -14.25
N ALA A 114 25.35 -6.67 -15.42
CA ALA A 114 25.68 -7.30 -16.70
C ALA A 114 26.52 -6.33 -17.57
N PRO A 115 27.82 -6.54 -17.85
CA PRO A 115 28.69 -7.68 -17.56
C PRO A 115 29.83 -7.35 -16.56
N MET A 116 30.06 -8.28 -15.63
CA MET A 116 31.36 -8.81 -15.17
C MET A 116 32.63 -8.05 -15.63
N LYS A 117 32.83 -6.82 -15.15
CA LYS A 117 34.11 -6.12 -15.25
C LYS A 117 34.50 -5.61 -13.87
N GLY A 118 35.48 -6.28 -13.28
CA GLY A 118 36.03 -5.89 -11.99
C GLY A 118 36.70 -7.06 -11.31
N ALA A 119 37.97 -7.31 -11.66
CA ALA A 119 38.86 -8.12 -10.85
C ALA A 119 38.88 -7.53 -9.43
N GLY A 120 38.40 -8.28 -8.43
CA GLY A 120 38.64 -7.94 -7.01
C GLY A 120 37.47 -8.10 -6.04
N ALA A 121 36.21 -8.16 -6.49
CA ALA A 121 35.08 -8.41 -5.57
C ALA A 121 34.60 -9.86 -5.71
N ASN A 122 34.80 -10.65 -4.66
CA ASN A 122 34.61 -12.10 -4.56
C ASN A 122 33.37 -12.61 -5.32
N VAL A 123 33.54 -13.02 -6.58
CA VAL A 123 32.46 -13.43 -7.51
C VAL A 123 31.65 -14.58 -6.92
N GLU A 124 32.33 -15.47 -6.18
CA GLU A 124 31.71 -16.52 -5.39
C GLU A 124 30.71 -15.98 -4.35
N ALA A 125 31.04 -14.90 -3.63
CA ALA A 125 30.14 -14.29 -2.65
C ALA A 125 28.89 -13.69 -3.32
N GLN A 126 29.00 -13.23 -4.57
CA GLN A 126 27.87 -12.68 -5.32
C GLN A 126 26.89 -13.78 -5.76
N PHE A 127 27.39 -14.89 -6.30
CA PHE A 127 26.56 -16.05 -6.62
C PHE A 127 25.92 -16.65 -5.37
N ARG A 128 26.68 -16.81 -4.28
CA ARG A 128 26.13 -17.24 -2.98
C ARG A 128 24.99 -16.34 -2.52
N ALA A 129 25.16 -15.02 -2.58
CA ALA A 129 24.12 -14.08 -2.18
C ALA A 129 22.87 -14.13 -3.08
N GLN A 130 23.03 -14.36 -4.38
CA GLN A 130 21.90 -14.54 -5.29
C GLN A 130 21.15 -15.85 -5.00
N VAL A 131 21.86 -16.95 -4.80
CA VAL A 131 21.26 -18.25 -4.46
C VAL A 131 20.53 -18.21 -3.11
N GLU A 132 21.07 -17.51 -2.10
CA GLU A 132 20.37 -17.31 -0.83
C GLU A 132 19.06 -16.52 -0.98
N ARG A 133 19.02 -15.48 -1.86
CA ARG A 133 17.78 -14.76 -2.17
C ARG A 133 16.77 -15.68 -2.86
N THR A 134 17.23 -16.53 -3.77
CA THR A 134 16.39 -17.53 -4.43
C THR A 134 15.79 -18.51 -3.44
N ARG A 135 16.50 -18.92 -2.37
CA ARG A 135 15.91 -19.81 -1.34
C ARG A 135 14.69 -19.22 -0.64
N ALA A 136 14.67 -17.91 -0.39
CA ALA A 136 13.49 -17.25 0.18
C ALA A 136 12.30 -17.30 -0.79
N TYR A 137 12.56 -17.04 -2.07
CA TYR A 137 11.58 -17.16 -3.14
C TYR A 137 11.05 -18.60 -3.29
N LEU A 138 11.93 -19.61 -3.31
CA LEU A 138 11.55 -21.02 -3.44
C LEU A 138 10.70 -21.49 -2.26
N ARG A 139 11.03 -21.07 -1.03
CA ARG A 139 10.16 -21.36 0.13
C ARG A 139 8.76 -20.77 -0.01
N TYR A 140 8.66 -19.58 -0.62
CA TYR A 140 7.36 -18.99 -0.92
C TYR A 140 6.62 -19.78 -2.02
N ALA A 141 7.31 -20.13 -3.11
CA ALA A 141 6.75 -20.92 -4.21
C ALA A 141 6.21 -22.27 -3.73
N GLU A 142 7.00 -22.98 -2.92
CA GLU A 142 6.61 -24.26 -2.33
C GLU A 142 5.35 -24.14 -1.47
N ARG A 143 5.26 -23.12 -0.62
CA ARG A 143 4.06 -22.86 0.19
C ARG A 143 2.85 -22.61 -0.67
N LEU A 144 2.97 -21.79 -1.72
CA LEU A 144 1.87 -21.50 -2.64
C LEU A 144 1.39 -22.78 -3.36
N ILE A 145 2.32 -23.59 -3.87
CA ILE A 145 2.03 -24.88 -4.51
C ILE A 145 1.31 -25.81 -3.54
N ASN A 146 1.80 -25.96 -2.30
CA ASN A 146 1.17 -26.84 -1.32
C ASN A 146 -0.25 -26.37 -0.98
N VAL A 147 -0.43 -25.07 -0.76
CA VAL A 147 -1.73 -24.48 -0.45
C VAL A 147 -2.72 -24.64 -1.62
N ALA A 148 -2.26 -24.47 -2.87
CA ALA A 148 -3.07 -24.71 -4.05
C ALA A 148 -3.49 -26.20 -4.15
N GLY A 149 -2.57 -27.12 -3.88
CA GLY A 149 -2.85 -28.56 -3.87
C GLY A 149 -3.83 -28.97 -2.76
N GLU A 150 -3.70 -28.41 -1.56
CA GLU A 150 -4.65 -28.61 -0.45
C GLU A 150 -6.07 -28.13 -0.79
N LYS A 151 -6.17 -27.15 -1.71
CA LYS A 151 -7.42 -26.64 -2.28
C LYS A 151 -7.93 -27.42 -3.49
N GLY A 152 -7.27 -28.54 -3.81
CA GLY A 152 -7.66 -29.42 -4.91
C GLY A 152 -7.32 -28.88 -6.30
N LEU A 153 -6.45 -27.88 -6.41
CA LEU A 153 -5.93 -27.44 -7.72
C LEU A 153 -4.89 -28.43 -8.24
N ASN A 154 -4.81 -28.58 -9.56
CA ASN A 154 -3.74 -29.34 -10.20
C ASN A 154 -2.43 -28.55 -10.12
N VAL A 155 -1.49 -29.06 -9.33
CA VAL A 155 -0.19 -28.40 -9.09
C VAL A 155 0.99 -29.13 -9.73
N THR A 156 0.73 -30.13 -10.57
CA THR A 156 1.76 -31.04 -11.12
C THR A 156 2.85 -30.27 -11.86
N GLU A 157 2.46 -29.44 -12.83
CA GLU A 157 3.39 -28.62 -13.62
C GLU A 157 4.20 -27.63 -12.75
N ALA A 158 3.53 -26.92 -11.83
CA ALA A 158 4.21 -25.98 -10.94
C ALA A 158 5.20 -26.69 -10.00
N ARG A 159 4.89 -27.93 -9.57
CA ARG A 159 5.78 -28.76 -8.74
C ARG A 159 6.99 -29.24 -9.53
N GLU A 160 6.81 -29.62 -10.79
CA GLU A 160 7.90 -30.00 -11.69
C GLU A 160 8.85 -28.80 -11.92
N LEU A 161 8.32 -27.65 -12.32
CA LEU A 161 9.09 -26.41 -12.51
C LEU A 161 9.80 -25.96 -11.23
N TYR A 162 9.19 -26.15 -10.06
CA TYR A 162 9.82 -25.87 -8.77
C TYR A 162 11.07 -26.75 -8.54
N ASN A 163 10.96 -28.04 -8.80
CA ASN A 163 12.07 -28.98 -8.67
C ASN A 163 13.18 -28.67 -9.68
N GLU A 164 12.84 -28.41 -10.94
CA GLU A 164 13.79 -28.02 -11.99
C GLU A 164 14.53 -26.73 -11.63
N THR A 165 13.82 -25.74 -11.09
CA THR A 165 14.43 -24.48 -10.64
C THR A 165 15.42 -24.73 -9.50
N ILE A 166 15.08 -25.59 -8.53
CA ILE A 166 16.01 -25.98 -7.45
C ILE A 166 17.28 -26.60 -8.01
N GLU A 167 17.15 -27.56 -8.93
CA GLU A 167 18.31 -28.24 -9.51
C GLU A 167 19.18 -27.27 -10.32
N ALA A 168 18.59 -26.36 -11.10
CA ALA A 168 19.34 -25.35 -11.84
C ALA A 168 20.18 -24.45 -10.91
N PHE A 169 19.61 -23.98 -9.79
CA PHE A 169 20.37 -23.18 -8.81
C PHE A 169 21.40 -24.00 -8.02
N LYS A 170 21.26 -25.33 -7.90
CA LYS A 170 22.30 -26.20 -7.33
C LYS A 170 23.50 -26.29 -8.25
N LEU A 171 23.29 -26.47 -9.56
CA LEU A 171 24.38 -26.52 -10.56
C LEU A 171 25.23 -25.23 -10.54
N VAL A 172 24.58 -24.06 -10.47
CA VAL A 172 25.28 -22.77 -10.28
C VAL A 172 26.23 -22.81 -9.09
N MET A 173 25.79 -23.35 -7.95
CA MET A 173 26.61 -23.43 -6.74
C MET A 173 27.75 -24.44 -6.86
N GLU A 174 27.58 -25.52 -7.60
CA GLU A 174 28.63 -26.50 -7.88
C GLU A 174 29.73 -25.91 -8.77
N ASP A 175 29.34 -25.16 -9.80
CA ASP A 175 30.29 -24.46 -10.68
C ASP A 175 31.04 -23.34 -9.94
N VAL A 176 30.36 -22.62 -9.05
CA VAL A 176 31.00 -21.64 -8.18
C VAL A 176 32.02 -22.31 -7.26
N ARG A 177 31.67 -23.44 -6.63
CA ARG A 177 32.56 -24.18 -5.72
C ARG A 177 33.76 -24.80 -6.43
N SER A 178 33.59 -25.23 -7.67
CA SER A 178 34.68 -25.78 -8.50
C SER A 178 35.56 -24.68 -9.12
N GLY A 179 35.23 -23.40 -8.90
CA GLY A 179 35.96 -22.27 -9.45
C GLY A 179 35.69 -22.02 -10.94
N ASN A 180 34.73 -22.73 -11.54
CA ASN A 180 34.36 -22.55 -12.94
C ASN A 180 33.35 -21.40 -13.10
N LEU A 181 33.85 -20.17 -12.96
CA LEU A 181 33.02 -18.97 -12.96
C LEU A 181 32.35 -18.67 -14.32
N THR A 182 32.88 -19.19 -15.42
CA THR A 182 32.23 -19.05 -16.74
C THR A 182 30.99 -19.91 -16.79
N LYS A 183 31.12 -21.20 -16.46
CA LYS A 183 30.01 -22.15 -16.45
C LYS A 183 28.95 -21.78 -15.40
N ALA A 184 29.37 -21.26 -14.24
CA ALA A 184 28.46 -20.72 -13.23
C ALA A 184 27.56 -19.58 -13.75
N ARG A 185 28.03 -18.77 -14.71
CA ARG A 185 27.21 -17.71 -15.33
C ARG A 185 26.17 -18.32 -16.26
N GLU A 186 26.60 -19.23 -17.12
CA GLU A 186 25.73 -19.93 -18.07
C GLU A 186 24.62 -20.69 -17.32
N ASP A 187 25.00 -21.47 -16.30
CA ASP A 187 24.04 -22.19 -15.45
C ASP A 187 23.10 -21.25 -14.69
N TYR A 188 23.56 -20.03 -14.36
CA TYR A 188 22.71 -19.04 -13.68
C TYR A 188 21.68 -18.40 -14.60
N GLU A 189 22.00 -18.18 -15.86
CA GLU A 189 21.03 -17.73 -16.87
C GLU A 189 19.93 -18.79 -17.07
N VAL A 190 20.31 -20.08 -17.15
CA VAL A 190 19.36 -21.19 -17.20
C VAL A 190 18.47 -21.22 -15.93
N ALA A 191 19.06 -21.03 -14.75
CA ALA A 191 18.31 -20.99 -13.50
C ALA A 191 17.31 -19.81 -13.44
N LEU A 192 17.67 -18.65 -14.02
CA LEU A 192 16.75 -17.51 -14.13
C LEU A 192 15.60 -17.79 -15.11
N GLN A 193 15.86 -18.48 -16.22
CA GLN A 193 14.81 -18.90 -17.13
C GLN A 193 13.82 -19.85 -16.44
N LYS A 194 14.33 -20.86 -15.73
CA LYS A 194 13.49 -21.79 -14.94
C LYS A 194 12.66 -21.10 -13.87
N LYS A 195 13.26 -20.11 -13.20
CA LYS A 195 12.52 -19.25 -12.27
C LYS A 195 11.38 -18.49 -12.96
N ALA A 196 11.58 -17.98 -14.17
CA ALA A 196 10.55 -17.25 -14.91
C ALA A 196 9.40 -18.19 -15.35
N GLU A 197 9.72 -19.40 -15.79
CA GLU A 197 8.73 -20.45 -16.09
C GLU A 197 7.91 -20.78 -14.84
N LEU A 198 8.57 -20.98 -13.69
CA LEU A 198 7.91 -21.19 -12.40
C LEU A 198 7.04 -19.99 -12.01
N ASP A 199 7.51 -18.75 -12.18
CA ASP A 199 6.73 -17.54 -11.89
C ASP A 199 5.41 -17.49 -12.69
N SER A 200 5.45 -17.93 -13.95
CA SER A 200 4.25 -18.05 -14.80
C SER A 200 3.27 -19.09 -14.26
N ALA A 201 3.75 -20.29 -13.94
CA ALA A 201 2.92 -21.35 -13.37
C ALA A 201 2.31 -20.96 -12.01
N LEU A 202 3.09 -20.29 -11.15
CA LEU A 202 2.59 -19.77 -9.87
C LEU A 202 1.55 -18.66 -10.07
N LYS A 203 1.67 -17.83 -11.11
CA LYS A 203 0.66 -16.81 -11.45
C LYS A 203 -0.66 -17.46 -11.83
N GLU A 204 -0.61 -18.51 -12.65
CA GLU A 204 -1.79 -19.27 -13.04
C GLU A 204 -2.48 -19.94 -11.83
N LEU A 205 -1.69 -20.58 -10.95
CA LEU A 205 -2.23 -21.13 -9.69
C LEU A 205 -2.93 -20.07 -8.83
N ARG A 206 -2.36 -18.86 -8.72
CA ARG A 206 -3.01 -17.77 -7.99
C ARG A 206 -4.34 -17.37 -8.63
N LEU A 207 -4.40 -17.31 -9.96
CA LEU A 207 -5.63 -16.98 -10.67
C LEU A 207 -6.72 -18.02 -10.39
N GLN A 208 -6.39 -19.30 -10.50
CA GLN A 208 -7.31 -20.40 -10.19
C GLN A 208 -7.78 -20.37 -8.73
N MET A 209 -6.89 -20.05 -7.79
CA MET A 209 -7.26 -19.86 -6.39
C MET A 209 -8.21 -18.68 -6.18
N LEU A 210 -8.08 -17.58 -6.95
CA LEU A 210 -9.02 -16.46 -6.90
C LEU A 210 -10.40 -16.89 -7.39
N HIS A 211 -10.46 -17.59 -8.52
CA HIS A 211 -11.71 -18.11 -9.09
C HIS A 211 -12.44 -19.07 -8.13
N GLN A 212 -11.73 -19.98 -7.47
CA GLN A 212 -12.32 -20.83 -6.43
C GLN A 212 -12.95 -20.05 -5.25
N ASN A 213 -12.60 -18.77 -5.07
CA ASN A 213 -13.13 -17.92 -4.00
C ASN A 213 -13.76 -16.64 -4.58
N ALA A 214 -14.23 -16.68 -5.84
CA ALA A 214 -14.69 -15.51 -6.57
C ALA A 214 -15.79 -14.76 -5.81
N GLU A 215 -16.78 -15.48 -5.29
CA GLU A 215 -17.86 -14.92 -4.46
C GLU A 215 -17.32 -14.08 -3.30
N GLN A 216 -16.48 -14.66 -2.44
CA GLN A 216 -15.90 -13.95 -1.29
C GLN A 216 -15.05 -12.73 -1.72
N VAL A 217 -14.34 -12.81 -2.84
CA VAL A 217 -13.52 -11.70 -3.33
C VAL A 217 -14.42 -10.56 -3.84
N VAL A 218 -15.43 -10.89 -4.62
CA VAL A 218 -16.40 -9.94 -5.18
C VAL A 218 -17.22 -9.28 -4.07
N GLU A 219 -17.72 -10.03 -3.09
CA GLU A 219 -18.43 -9.47 -1.93
C GLU A 219 -17.57 -8.46 -1.16
N ARG A 220 -16.30 -8.77 -0.92
CA ARG A 220 -15.37 -7.86 -0.25
C ARG A 220 -15.10 -6.61 -1.09
N PHE A 221 -14.98 -6.77 -2.41
CA PHE A 221 -14.86 -5.63 -3.32
C PHE A 221 -16.10 -4.73 -3.21
N LEU A 222 -17.31 -5.30 -3.25
CA LEU A 222 -18.56 -4.55 -3.15
C LEU A 222 -18.72 -3.84 -1.79
N ALA A 223 -18.43 -4.52 -0.69
CA ALA A 223 -18.52 -3.91 0.65
C ALA A 223 -17.53 -2.74 0.82
N LYS A 224 -16.32 -2.86 0.27
CA LYS A 224 -15.31 -1.78 0.31
C LYS A 224 -15.65 -0.66 -0.68
N GLY A 225 -16.12 -1.01 -1.87
CA GLY A 225 -16.51 -0.07 -2.91
C GLY A 225 -17.65 0.84 -2.46
N GLU A 226 -18.65 0.31 -1.76
CA GLU A 226 -19.75 1.10 -1.21
C GLU A 226 -19.25 2.17 -0.23
N ARG A 227 -18.36 1.80 0.70
CA ARG A 227 -17.75 2.74 1.64
C ARG A 227 -16.91 3.79 0.92
N ALA A 228 -16.17 3.40 -0.11
CA ALA A 228 -15.36 4.31 -0.90
C ALA A 228 -16.23 5.30 -1.69
N ILE A 229 -17.36 4.86 -2.24
CA ILE A 229 -18.36 5.69 -2.92
C ILE A 229 -18.97 6.71 -1.95
N GLN A 230 -19.41 6.29 -0.77
CA GLN A 230 -19.94 7.20 0.25
C GLN A 230 -18.92 8.29 0.63
N LEU A 231 -17.66 7.90 0.71
CA LEU A 231 -16.57 8.79 1.08
C LEU A 231 -16.16 9.74 -0.05
N ALA A 232 -16.18 9.28 -1.30
CA ALA A 232 -15.98 10.12 -2.47
C ALA A 232 -17.09 11.17 -2.59
N ASN A 233 -18.36 10.77 -2.43
CA ASN A 233 -19.50 11.70 -2.43
C ASN A 233 -19.34 12.79 -1.37
N ARG A 234 -18.95 12.42 -0.14
CA ARG A 234 -18.66 13.42 0.90
C ARG A 234 -17.53 14.36 0.49
N THR A 235 -16.44 13.80 -0.02
CA THR A 235 -15.24 14.57 -0.42
C THR A 235 -15.56 15.55 -1.54
N LEU A 236 -16.28 15.12 -2.58
CA LEU A 236 -16.71 15.95 -3.71
C LEU A 236 -17.73 17.01 -3.32
N SER A 237 -18.60 16.72 -2.33
CA SER A 237 -19.54 17.72 -1.80
C SER A 237 -18.86 18.82 -1.00
N GLU A 238 -17.78 18.51 -0.29
CA GLU A 238 -17.01 19.45 0.52
C GLU A 238 -15.98 20.23 -0.32
N ASN A 239 -15.39 19.58 -1.33
CA ASN A 239 -14.40 20.16 -2.21
C ASN A 239 -14.54 19.57 -3.63
N PRO A 240 -15.28 20.25 -4.53
CA PRO A 240 -15.40 19.82 -5.91
C PRO A 240 -14.04 19.70 -6.58
N ASN A 241 -13.67 18.48 -6.97
CA ASN A 241 -12.40 18.15 -7.60
C ASN A 241 -12.68 17.41 -8.91
N PRO A 242 -12.35 17.98 -10.08
CA PRO A 242 -12.62 17.38 -11.38
C PRO A 242 -11.98 15.99 -11.57
N GLU A 243 -10.74 15.81 -11.12
CA GLU A 243 -9.97 14.57 -11.29
C GLU A 243 -10.57 13.41 -10.45
N LEU A 244 -10.98 13.70 -9.22
CA LEU A 244 -11.72 12.77 -8.38
C LEU A 244 -13.12 12.49 -8.96
N ASN A 245 -13.79 13.48 -9.54
CA ASN A 245 -15.11 13.30 -10.12
C ASN A 245 -15.09 12.36 -11.35
N GLU A 246 -14.06 12.49 -12.20
CA GLU A 246 -13.84 11.61 -13.35
C GLU A 246 -13.58 10.16 -12.90
N THR A 247 -12.59 9.96 -12.01
CA THR A 247 -12.26 8.62 -11.51
C THR A 247 -13.37 8.00 -10.67
N TYR A 248 -14.15 8.81 -9.93
CA TYR A 248 -15.35 8.39 -9.21
C TYR A 248 -16.42 7.85 -10.15
N THR A 249 -16.68 8.54 -11.26
CA THR A 249 -17.68 8.12 -12.25
C THR A 249 -17.30 6.77 -12.86
N ALA A 250 -16.04 6.64 -13.32
CA ALA A 250 -15.53 5.38 -13.86
C ALA A 250 -15.58 4.23 -12.84
N PHE A 251 -15.25 4.50 -11.57
CA PHE A 251 -15.35 3.50 -10.50
C PHE A 251 -16.80 3.11 -10.21
N LEU A 252 -17.74 4.05 -10.24
CA LEU A 252 -19.16 3.80 -9.98
C LEU A 252 -19.78 2.92 -11.07
N GLU A 253 -19.41 3.14 -12.33
CA GLU A 253 -19.81 2.29 -13.46
C GLU A 253 -19.28 0.85 -13.30
N LEU A 254 -18.00 0.71 -12.96
CA LEU A 254 -17.40 -0.60 -12.65
C LEU A 254 -18.11 -1.26 -11.46
N TYR A 255 -18.29 -0.54 -10.36
CA TYR A 255 -18.96 -1.03 -9.15
C TYR A 255 -20.36 -1.54 -9.45
N THR A 256 -21.14 -0.77 -10.22
CA THR A 256 -22.51 -1.13 -10.58
C THR A 256 -22.54 -2.38 -11.46
N SER A 257 -21.64 -2.48 -12.44
CA SER A 257 -21.52 -3.65 -13.31
C SER A 257 -21.15 -4.91 -12.53
N VAL A 258 -20.17 -4.80 -11.61
CA VAL A 258 -19.77 -5.89 -10.71
C VAL A 258 -20.92 -6.29 -9.79
N LYS A 259 -21.67 -5.33 -9.26
CA LYS A 259 -22.83 -5.59 -8.40
C LYS A 259 -23.94 -6.34 -9.13
N THR A 260 -24.28 -5.92 -10.35
CA THR A 260 -25.27 -6.63 -11.18
C THR A 260 -24.85 -8.08 -11.45
N LEU A 261 -23.59 -8.31 -11.83
CA LEU A 261 -23.08 -9.66 -12.04
C LEU A 261 -23.12 -10.51 -10.75
N ALA A 262 -22.78 -9.91 -9.61
CA ALA A 262 -22.87 -10.55 -8.30
C ALA A 262 -24.33 -10.91 -7.91
N ASP A 263 -25.27 -9.98 -8.12
CA ASP A 263 -26.70 -10.19 -7.83
C ASP A 263 -27.30 -11.30 -8.73
N GLU A 264 -26.75 -11.49 -9.94
CA GLU A 264 -27.08 -12.60 -10.85
C GLU A 264 -26.35 -13.92 -10.49
N GLY A 265 -25.49 -13.93 -9.47
CA GLY A 265 -24.68 -15.09 -9.08
C GLY A 265 -23.50 -15.40 -10.02
N ARG A 266 -23.17 -14.50 -10.95
CA ARG A 266 -22.08 -14.64 -11.94
C ARG A 266 -20.74 -14.18 -11.35
N TRP A 267 -20.30 -14.86 -10.30
CA TRP A 267 -19.15 -14.47 -9.49
C TRP A 267 -17.83 -14.44 -10.26
N ASP A 268 -17.56 -15.42 -11.12
CA ASP A 268 -16.33 -15.47 -11.92
C ASP A 268 -16.24 -14.33 -12.93
N GLU A 269 -17.37 -13.95 -13.53
CA GLU A 269 -17.44 -12.84 -14.48
C GLU A 269 -17.27 -11.50 -13.77
N ALA A 270 -17.89 -11.36 -12.59
CA ALA A 270 -17.68 -10.21 -11.72
C ALA A 270 -16.20 -10.07 -11.31
N LEU A 271 -15.56 -11.18 -10.92
CA LEU A 271 -14.14 -11.22 -10.58
C LEU A 271 -13.26 -10.84 -11.77
N ASN A 272 -13.52 -11.39 -12.95
CA ASN A 272 -12.77 -11.07 -14.18
C ASN A 272 -12.87 -9.58 -14.52
N LEU A 273 -14.05 -8.99 -14.37
CA LEU A 273 -14.25 -7.56 -14.61
C LEU A 273 -13.44 -6.70 -13.63
N ILE A 274 -13.36 -7.08 -12.35
CA ILE A 274 -12.50 -6.42 -11.36
C ILE A 274 -11.01 -6.52 -11.77
N ILE A 275 -10.57 -7.70 -12.22
CA ILE A 275 -9.17 -7.93 -12.64
C ILE A 275 -8.83 -7.11 -13.89
N GLU A 276 -9.71 -7.09 -14.89
CA GLU A 276 -9.52 -6.35 -16.13
C GLU A 276 -9.48 -4.84 -15.88
N LYS A 277 -10.36 -4.33 -15.01
CA LYS A 277 -10.48 -2.89 -14.72
C LYS A 277 -9.72 -2.48 -13.45
N ARG A 278 -8.67 -3.22 -13.08
CA ARG A 278 -7.87 -2.91 -11.87
C ARG A 278 -7.32 -1.49 -11.84
N ASP A 279 -6.99 -0.92 -13.00
CA ASP A 279 -6.39 0.40 -13.10
C ASP A 279 -7.42 1.49 -12.75
N VAL A 280 -8.69 1.30 -13.11
CA VAL A 280 -9.81 2.16 -12.67
C VAL A 280 -9.93 2.20 -11.15
N VAL A 281 -9.83 1.03 -10.50
CA VAL A 281 -9.87 0.93 -9.03
C VAL A 281 -8.68 1.65 -8.40
N LYS A 282 -7.49 1.49 -8.97
CA LYS A 282 -6.25 2.12 -8.49
C LYS A 282 -6.32 3.65 -8.61
N GLU A 283 -6.71 4.15 -9.77
CA GLU A 283 -6.82 5.59 -10.05
C GLU A 283 -7.85 6.25 -9.14
N PHE A 284 -9.03 5.65 -8.99
CA PHE A 284 -10.04 6.15 -8.05
C PHE A 284 -9.55 6.19 -6.60
N GLN A 285 -8.86 5.16 -6.12
CA GLN A 285 -8.33 5.15 -4.76
C GLN A 285 -7.24 6.21 -4.56
N MET A 286 -6.39 6.41 -5.57
CA MET A 286 -5.36 7.44 -5.56
C MET A 286 -5.98 8.84 -5.49
N GLU A 287 -6.93 9.15 -6.37
CA GLU A 287 -7.59 10.46 -6.39
C GLU A 287 -8.49 10.67 -5.17
N LEU A 288 -9.15 9.63 -4.65
CA LEU A 288 -9.89 9.74 -3.40
C LEU A 288 -8.94 10.03 -2.22
N GLY A 289 -7.74 9.47 -2.25
CA GLY A 289 -6.66 9.81 -1.32
C GLY A 289 -6.23 11.27 -1.44
N ARG A 290 -6.00 11.75 -2.67
CA ARG A 290 -5.64 13.15 -2.95
C ARG A 290 -6.73 14.13 -2.57
N GLY A 291 -7.98 13.86 -2.93
CA GLY A 291 -9.15 14.67 -2.55
C GLY A 291 -9.30 14.75 -1.04
N LYS A 292 -9.10 13.66 -0.30
CA LYS A 292 -9.04 13.68 1.17
C LYS A 292 -7.87 14.49 1.69
N ALA A 293 -6.69 14.35 1.10
CA ALA A 293 -5.50 15.09 1.52
C ALA A 293 -5.71 16.60 1.27
N MET A 294 -6.34 16.99 0.17
CA MET A 294 -6.71 18.38 -0.12
C MET A 294 -7.80 18.90 0.83
N ALA A 295 -8.85 18.10 1.10
CA ALA A 295 -9.90 18.45 2.07
C ALA A 295 -9.37 18.53 3.51
N ARG A 296 -8.40 17.67 3.87
CA ARG A 296 -7.73 17.67 5.18
C ARG A 296 -6.59 18.67 5.25
N GLY A 297 -6.14 19.23 4.13
CA GLY A 297 -4.82 19.81 3.95
C GLY A 297 -4.73 21.31 3.81
N HIS A 298 -5.81 22.11 3.86
CA HIS A 298 -5.65 23.57 3.81
C HIS A 298 -6.73 24.32 4.59
N PHE A 299 -6.74 24.22 5.92
CA PHE A 299 -7.13 25.42 6.67
C PHE A 299 -5.93 26.37 6.69
N LYS A 300 -5.84 27.20 5.65
CA LYS A 300 -5.01 28.40 5.63
C LYS A 300 -5.97 29.57 5.80
N TRP A 301 -5.96 30.20 6.96
CA TRP A 301 -6.77 31.39 7.15
C TRP A 301 -6.20 32.51 6.25
N ASP A 302 -7.02 32.92 5.30
CA ASP A 302 -6.74 33.91 4.24
C ASP A 302 -7.52 35.21 4.47
N GLY A 303 -8.09 35.39 5.67
CA GLY A 303 -8.96 36.51 6.00
C GLY A 303 -10.46 36.22 5.88
N ASN A 304 -10.87 35.05 5.36
CA ASN A 304 -12.28 34.73 5.20
C ASN A 304 -12.95 34.36 6.56
N PHE A 305 -13.96 35.13 6.96
CA PHE A 305 -14.70 34.92 8.21
C PHE A 305 -15.64 33.70 8.18
N GLU A 306 -16.09 33.25 7.00
CA GLU A 306 -16.96 32.07 6.91
C GLU A 306 -16.19 30.80 7.30
N LYS A 307 -14.90 30.69 6.94
CA LYS A 307 -14.01 29.62 7.40
C LYS A 307 -13.88 29.56 8.93
N LEU A 308 -13.97 30.71 9.62
CA LEU A 308 -13.95 30.76 11.09
C LEU A 308 -15.26 30.29 11.70
N LYS A 309 -16.38 30.51 11.01
CA LYS A 309 -17.68 30.00 11.41
C LYS A 309 -17.75 28.49 11.23
N GLU A 310 -17.26 27.96 10.11
CA GLU A 310 -17.12 26.52 9.85
C GLU A 310 -16.23 25.83 10.89
N LEU A 311 -15.07 26.44 11.23
CA LEU A 311 -14.18 25.93 12.26
C LEU A 311 -14.89 25.84 13.63
N ARG A 312 -15.68 26.86 13.98
CA ARG A 312 -16.50 26.85 15.20
C ARG A 312 -17.58 25.77 15.17
N GLU A 313 -18.27 25.64 14.05
CA GLU A 313 -19.31 24.63 13.87
C GLU A 313 -18.74 23.21 13.97
N ARG A 314 -17.55 22.99 13.42
CA ARG A 314 -16.81 21.73 13.59
C ARG A 314 -16.52 21.43 15.06
N ILE A 315 -15.96 22.38 15.82
CA ILE A 315 -15.72 22.20 17.26
C ILE A 315 -17.02 21.81 18.00
N VAL A 316 -18.14 22.43 17.64
CA VAL A 316 -19.44 22.11 18.24
C VAL A 316 -19.95 20.73 17.83
N ARG A 317 -19.78 20.33 16.57
CA ARG A 317 -20.18 18.99 16.09
C ARG A 317 -19.36 17.90 16.77
N ASP A 318 -18.03 18.02 16.77
CA ASP A 318 -17.13 17.04 17.38
C ASP A 318 -17.42 16.89 18.88
N GLY A 319 -17.79 17.97 19.56
CA GLY A 319 -18.24 17.92 20.96
C GLY A 319 -19.55 17.15 21.18
N ARG A 320 -20.50 17.20 20.24
CA ARG A 320 -21.73 16.39 20.33
C ARG A 320 -21.43 14.91 20.14
N GLU A 321 -20.55 14.57 19.19
CA GLU A 321 -20.16 13.17 18.95
C GLU A 321 -19.40 12.59 20.14
N LEU A 322 -18.44 13.33 20.72
CA LEU A 322 -17.78 12.90 21.96
C LEU A 322 -18.78 12.67 23.11
N MET A 323 -19.83 13.51 23.22
CA MET A 323 -20.87 13.28 24.22
C MET A 323 -21.71 12.03 23.98
N LYS A 324 -21.92 11.61 22.72
CA LYS A 324 -22.61 10.34 22.42
C LYS A 324 -21.72 9.17 22.84
N LEU A 325 -20.47 9.17 22.39
CA LEU A 325 -19.47 8.14 22.75
C LEU A 325 -19.32 8.00 24.27
N LYS A 326 -19.32 9.12 25.00
CA LYS A 326 -19.29 9.13 26.46
C LYS A 326 -20.51 8.46 27.09
N ARG A 327 -21.71 8.63 26.51
CA ARG A 327 -22.94 7.96 26.98
C ARG A 327 -22.91 6.45 26.67
N GLU A 328 -22.19 6.06 25.63
CA GLU A 328 -21.96 4.66 25.24
C GLU A 328 -20.84 4.00 26.05
N GLY A 329 -20.22 4.71 27.00
CA GLY A 329 -19.22 4.18 27.93
C GLY A 329 -17.78 4.26 27.42
N VAL A 330 -17.53 4.97 26.32
CA VAL A 330 -16.18 5.21 25.78
C VAL A 330 -15.46 6.27 26.62
N ASP A 331 -14.19 6.01 27.00
CA ASP A 331 -13.35 7.01 27.68
C ASP A 331 -12.88 8.10 26.70
N VAL A 332 -13.62 9.21 26.68
CA VAL A 332 -13.36 10.36 25.81
C VAL A 332 -12.41 11.40 26.42
N SER A 333 -11.81 11.14 27.59
CA SER A 333 -11.11 12.16 28.39
C SER A 333 -10.00 12.89 27.63
N LYS A 334 -9.18 12.14 26.87
CA LYS A 334 -8.08 12.70 26.05
C LYS A 334 -8.62 13.57 24.91
N ALA A 335 -9.65 13.10 24.21
CA ALA A 335 -10.27 13.82 23.10
C ALA A 335 -11.05 15.07 23.58
N GLU A 336 -11.68 15.00 24.75
CA GLU A 336 -12.32 16.18 25.39
C GLU A 336 -11.29 17.26 25.74
N VAL A 337 -10.09 16.89 26.20
CA VAL A 337 -9.00 17.84 26.46
C VAL A 337 -8.52 18.48 25.15
N GLN A 338 -8.30 17.69 24.10
CA GLN A 338 -7.89 18.20 22.79
C GLN A 338 -8.96 19.12 22.17
N LEU A 339 -10.25 18.77 22.30
CA LEU A 339 -11.37 19.60 21.83
C LEU A 339 -11.46 20.93 22.60
N LYS A 340 -11.24 20.90 23.93
CA LYS A 340 -11.16 22.12 24.75
C LYS A 340 -9.98 22.99 24.35
N SER A 341 -8.82 22.40 24.11
CA SER A 341 -7.64 23.12 23.61
C SER A 341 -7.91 23.74 22.24
N ALA A 342 -8.54 23.01 21.31
CA ALA A 342 -8.93 23.54 20.01
C ALA A 342 -9.88 24.74 20.12
N MET A 343 -10.86 24.67 21.04
CA MET A 343 -11.76 25.79 21.33
C MET A 343 -11.02 27.00 21.93
N ASN A 344 -10.00 26.77 22.75
CA ASN A 344 -9.20 27.85 23.33
C ASN A 344 -8.31 28.53 22.28
N GLU A 345 -7.65 27.76 21.43
CA GLU A 345 -6.88 28.25 20.29
C GLU A 345 -7.78 29.06 19.33
N TYR A 346 -8.97 28.55 19.01
CA TYR A 346 -9.98 29.28 18.22
C TYR A 346 -10.35 30.64 18.86
N LYS A 347 -10.66 30.66 20.16
CA LYS A 347 -11.00 31.91 20.87
C LYS A 347 -9.84 32.89 20.93
N LEU A 348 -8.61 32.39 21.08
CA LEU A 348 -7.40 33.21 21.12
C LEU A 348 -7.11 33.83 19.75
N GLY A 349 -7.27 33.05 18.67
CA GLY A 349 -7.22 33.56 17.30
C GLY A 349 -8.24 34.68 17.06
N ILE A 350 -9.51 34.49 17.45
CA ILE A 350 -10.54 35.54 17.33
C ILE A 350 -10.17 36.81 18.12
N ARG A 351 -9.60 36.66 19.32
CA ARG A 351 -9.15 37.81 20.13
C ARG A 351 -8.01 38.55 19.43
N LEU A 352 -7.03 37.83 18.88
CA LEU A 352 -5.89 38.43 18.18
C LEU A 352 -6.32 39.15 16.90
N LEU A 353 -7.28 38.61 16.15
CA LEU A 353 -7.91 39.31 15.02
C LEU A 353 -8.51 40.65 15.44
N ARG A 354 -9.28 40.67 16.53
CA ARG A 354 -9.90 41.90 17.04
C ARG A 354 -8.88 42.94 17.51
N THR A 355 -7.68 42.50 17.90
CA THR A 355 -6.56 43.38 18.28
C THR A 355 -5.62 43.72 17.12
N GLY A 356 -6.00 43.39 15.88
CA GLY A 356 -5.21 43.74 14.69
C GLY A 356 -3.95 42.91 14.49
N GLN A 357 -3.91 41.67 15.00
CA GLN A 357 -2.78 40.74 14.86
C GLN A 357 -3.16 39.52 14.01
N PRO A 358 -3.40 39.69 12.69
CA PRO A 358 -3.89 38.64 11.81
C PRO A 358 -2.92 37.46 11.64
N GLU A 359 -1.62 37.71 11.52
CA GLU A 359 -0.63 36.64 11.35
C GLU A 359 -0.53 35.74 12.58
N LYS A 360 -0.58 36.30 13.79
CA LYS A 360 -0.62 35.50 15.03
C LYS A 360 -1.94 34.76 15.17
N ALA A 361 -3.06 35.39 14.82
CA ALA A 361 -4.36 34.74 14.86
C ALA A 361 -4.42 33.51 13.95
N LYS A 362 -3.79 33.59 12.77
CA LYS A 362 -3.64 32.49 11.83
C LYS A 362 -2.97 31.26 12.44
N GLU A 363 -1.85 31.44 13.14
CA GLU A 363 -1.14 30.37 13.84
C GLU A 363 -2.05 29.64 14.83
N HIS A 364 -2.85 30.40 15.59
CA HIS A 364 -3.81 29.82 16.54
C HIS A 364 -4.96 29.07 15.85
N PHE A 365 -5.45 29.52 14.70
CA PHE A 365 -6.46 28.77 13.98
C PHE A 365 -5.90 27.49 13.34
N GLU A 366 -4.67 27.51 12.85
CA GLU A 366 -3.96 26.32 12.34
C GLU A 366 -3.70 25.30 13.46
N ALA A 367 -3.35 25.77 14.67
CA ALA A 367 -3.23 24.95 15.87
C ALA A 367 -4.59 24.33 16.27
N ALA A 368 -5.67 25.11 16.26
CA ALA A 368 -7.02 24.62 16.55
C ALA A 368 -7.42 23.49 15.59
N VAL A 369 -7.14 23.63 14.29
CA VAL A 369 -7.43 22.60 13.29
C VAL A 369 -6.60 21.35 13.52
N THR A 370 -5.33 21.50 13.89
CA THR A 370 -4.46 20.35 14.21
C THR A 370 -5.01 19.53 15.37
N LEU A 371 -5.45 20.20 16.44
CA LEU A 371 -6.08 19.55 17.59
C LEU A 371 -7.40 18.88 17.23
N LEU A 372 -8.21 19.49 16.37
CA LEU A 372 -9.47 18.88 15.90
C LEU A 372 -9.26 17.64 15.01
N ARG A 373 -8.12 17.52 14.34
CA ARG A 373 -7.77 16.28 13.61
C ARG A 373 -7.57 15.12 14.57
N GLU A 374 -6.96 15.36 15.73
CA GLU A 374 -6.77 14.34 16.77
C GLU A 374 -8.11 13.91 17.38
N VAL A 375 -9.01 14.87 17.61
CA VAL A 375 -10.38 14.60 18.09
C VAL A 375 -11.20 13.81 17.08
N GLU A 376 -11.14 14.19 15.80
CA GLU A 376 -11.83 13.50 14.72
C GLU A 376 -11.32 12.06 14.55
N ALA A 377 -10.00 11.87 14.61
CA ALA A 377 -9.40 10.53 14.57
C ALA A 377 -9.89 9.66 15.73
N PHE A 378 -10.03 10.25 16.93
CA PHE A 378 -10.58 9.56 18.09
C PHE A 378 -12.06 9.19 17.89
N ILE A 379 -12.90 10.14 17.42
CA ILE A 379 -14.33 9.89 17.18
C ILE A 379 -14.50 8.75 16.18
N ASN A 380 -13.80 8.81 15.04
CA ASN A 380 -13.89 7.80 13.99
C ASN A 380 -13.42 6.41 14.44
N ALA A 381 -12.51 6.33 15.41
CA ALA A 381 -12.03 5.06 15.95
C ALA A 381 -13.04 4.38 16.90
N HIS A 382 -14.05 5.11 17.39
CA HIS A 382 -14.99 4.64 18.40
C HIS A 382 -16.48 4.76 17.99
N SER A 383 -16.76 5.25 16.78
CA SER A 383 -18.12 5.41 16.22
C SER A 383 -18.59 4.22 15.38
#